data_AF-A0A5B6WFW2-F1
#
_entry.id   AF-A0A5B6WFW2-F1
#
_cell.length_a   1.000
_cell.length_b   1.000
_cell.length_c   1.000
_cell.angle_alpha   90.00
_cell.angle_beta   90.00
_cell.angle_gamma   90.00
#
_symmetry.space_group_name_H-M   'P 1'
#
loop_
_entity.id
_entity.type
_entity.pdbx_description
1 polymer ?
#
loop_
_entity_poly.entity_id
_entity_poly.type
_entity_poly.pdbx_seq_one_letter_code
_entity_poly.pdbx_strand_id
1 'polypeptide(L)'
;MMSILFWVQNFAFSSQTLQYLSQPLYLDVHVLTKEMVKMAMIMLQYLPCKAVDKITVAISKLKYGKLSKYGIQRPKKGPFHLKETSGRSPVIDVGTISKIKSEEIKFYLV
;
A
#
# COMPACT_ATOMS: atom_id res chain seq x y z
N MET A 1 -32.43 18.35 -24.30
CA MET A 1 -32.43 16.88 -24.45
C MET A 1 -31.26 16.51 -25.34
N MET A 2 -30.09 16.31 -24.74
CA MET A 2 -28.85 15.90 -25.42
C MET A 2 -28.51 14.49 -24.93
N SER A 3 -28.35 13.59 -25.89
CA SER A 3 -28.43 12.15 -25.76
C SER A 3 -27.23 11.51 -25.05
N ILE A 4 -27.54 10.47 -24.28
CA ILE A 4 -26.65 9.51 -23.58
C ILE A 4 -25.56 8.89 -24.47
N LEU A 5 -25.66 9.04 -25.80
CA LEU A 5 -24.72 8.50 -26.78
C LEU A 5 -23.36 9.22 -26.84
N PHE A 6 -23.20 10.42 -26.25
CA PHE A 6 -21.89 11.10 -26.20
C PHE A 6 -20.97 10.59 -25.07
N TRP A 7 -21.50 9.79 -24.13
CA TRP A 7 -20.74 9.31 -22.97
C TRP A 7 -20.08 7.93 -23.15
N VAL A 8 -20.35 7.22 -24.25
CA VAL A 8 -19.89 5.83 -24.43
C VAL A 8 -18.72 5.69 -25.42
N GLN A 9 -18.32 6.75 -26.14
CA GLN A 9 -17.27 6.65 -27.18
C GLN A 9 -15.96 7.41 -26.89
N ASN A 10 -15.85 8.10 -25.75
CA ASN A 10 -14.63 8.83 -25.36
C ASN A 10 -13.92 8.23 -24.13
N PHE A 11 -13.96 6.90 -23.96
CA PHE A 11 -12.92 6.24 -23.17
C PHE A 11 -11.65 6.19 -24.02
N ALA A 12 -11.00 7.36 -24.11
CA ALA A 12 -9.61 7.46 -24.51
C ALA A 12 -8.84 6.48 -23.61
N PHE A 13 -8.40 5.39 -24.23
CA PHE A 13 -7.51 4.39 -23.64
C PHE A 13 -6.18 5.11 -23.39
N SER A 14 -6.09 5.80 -22.27
CA SER A 14 -4.89 6.51 -21.88
C SER A 14 -3.79 5.47 -21.64
N SER A 15 -2.56 5.84 -21.95
CA SER A 15 -1.34 5.05 -21.70
C SER A 15 -1.19 4.52 -20.27
N GLN A 16 -2.05 4.95 -19.33
CA GLN A 16 -2.13 4.44 -17.97
C GLN A 16 -2.79 3.05 -17.88
N THR A 17 -3.76 2.68 -18.73
CA THR A 17 -4.42 1.35 -18.64
C THR A 17 -3.47 0.20 -19.01
N LEU A 18 -2.60 0.41 -19.99
CA LEU A 18 -1.57 -0.56 -20.39
C LEU A 18 -0.48 -0.74 -19.32
N GLN A 19 -0.28 0.26 -18.47
CA GLN A 19 0.64 0.18 -17.33
C GLN A 19 0.12 -0.74 -16.22
N TYR A 20 -1.20 -0.92 -16.10
CA TYR A 20 -1.80 -1.85 -15.13
C TYR A 20 -1.78 -3.31 -15.59
N LEU A 21 -1.94 -3.56 -16.89
CA LEU A 21 -2.02 -4.91 -17.46
C LEU A 21 -0.67 -5.65 -17.53
N SER A 22 0.45 -4.95 -17.32
CA SER A 22 1.81 -5.48 -17.45
C SER A 22 2.52 -5.72 -16.11
N GLN A 23 1.90 -5.36 -14.98
CA GLN A 23 2.47 -5.57 -13.65
C GLN A 23 2.00 -6.93 -13.12
N PRO A 24 2.90 -7.81 -12.62
CA PRO A 24 2.43 -8.95 -11.84
C PRO A 24 1.54 -8.46 -10.68
N LEU A 25 0.41 -9.12 -10.42
CA LEU A 25 -0.61 -8.67 -9.46
C LEU A 25 -0.05 -8.65 -8.03
N TYR A 26 0.59 -7.54 -7.67
CA TYR A 26 1.09 -7.28 -6.33
C TYR A 26 0.35 -6.09 -5.74
N LEU A 27 -0.03 -6.21 -4.47
CA LEU A 27 -0.57 -5.10 -3.71
C LEU A 27 0.59 -4.24 -3.20
N ASP A 28 0.73 -3.05 -3.78
CA ASP A 28 1.72 -2.04 -3.36
C ASP A 28 1.23 -1.27 -2.13
N VAL A 29 1.38 -1.83 -0.94
CA VAL A 29 0.98 -1.19 0.32
C VAL A 29 2.00 -1.41 1.43
N HIS A 30 2.08 -0.43 2.34
CA HIS A 30 2.76 -0.62 3.61
C HIS A 30 1.81 -1.27 4.60
N VAL A 31 2.26 -2.35 5.24
CA VAL A 31 1.52 -3.04 6.30
C VAL A 31 2.20 -2.75 7.63
N LEU A 32 1.44 -2.23 8.59
CA LEU A 32 1.88 -1.80 9.92
C LEU A 32 0.86 -2.24 10.98
N THR A 33 1.28 -2.46 12.24
CA THR A 33 0.30 -2.57 13.33
C THR A 33 -0.11 -1.21 13.87
N LYS A 34 -1.21 -1.20 14.65
CA LYS A 34 -1.71 -0.01 15.34
C LYS A 34 -0.63 0.64 16.22
N GLU A 35 0.16 -0.16 16.92
CA GLU A 35 1.22 0.29 17.84
C GLU A 35 2.36 0.95 17.07
N MET A 36 2.75 0.39 15.92
CA MET A 36 3.78 0.98 15.05
C MET A 36 3.34 2.35 14.54
N VAL A 37 2.07 2.49 14.13
CA VAL A 37 1.53 3.77 13.68
C VAL A 37 1.45 4.76 14.84
N LYS A 38 0.99 4.35 16.03
CA LYS A 38 0.96 5.22 17.21
C LYS A 38 2.36 5.74 17.55
N MET A 39 3.36 4.85 17.57
CA MET A 39 4.75 5.23 17.80
C MET A 39 5.23 6.23 16.75
N ALA A 40 4.96 5.97 15.47
CA ALA A 40 5.36 6.86 14.38
C ALA A 40 4.69 8.23 14.45
N MET A 41 3.42 8.31 14.83
CA MET A 41 2.71 9.58 15.03
C MET A 41 3.32 10.41 16.17
N ILE A 42 3.84 9.78 17.22
CA ILE A 42 4.59 10.46 18.28
C ILE A 42 5.95 10.93 17.71
N MET A 43 6.67 10.07 17.00
CA MET A 43 7.97 10.42 16.40
C MET A 43 7.87 11.57 15.39
N LEU A 44 6.78 11.66 14.61
CA LEU A 44 6.55 12.75 13.64
C LEU A 44 6.50 14.14 14.29
N GLN A 45 6.27 14.23 15.61
CA GLN A 45 6.31 15.50 16.34
C GLN A 45 7.74 15.99 16.59
N TYR A 46 8.74 15.10 16.52
CA TYR A 46 10.13 15.39 16.89
C TYR A 46 11.13 15.13 15.76
N LEU A 47 10.77 14.32 14.76
CA LEU A 47 11.65 13.88 13.68
C LEU A 47 11.06 14.19 12.30
N PRO A 48 11.91 14.44 11.28
CA PRO A 48 11.43 14.64 9.92
C PRO A 48 10.77 13.37 9.36
N CYS A 49 9.73 13.53 8.54
CA CYS A 49 8.94 12.45 7.95
C CYS A 49 9.81 11.34 7.31
N LYS A 50 10.86 11.71 6.58
CA LYS A 50 11.80 10.75 5.96
C LYS A 50 12.52 9.86 6.98
N ALA A 51 12.86 10.38 8.16
CA ALA A 51 13.48 9.59 9.22
C ALA A 51 12.46 8.63 9.85
N VAL A 52 11.25 9.12 10.14
CA VAL A 52 10.15 8.29 10.66
C VAL A 52 9.82 7.17 9.70
N ASP A 53 9.65 7.46 8.41
CA ASP A 53 9.37 6.47 7.38
C ASP A 53 10.44 5.36 7.35
N LYS A 54 11.73 5.72 7.42
CA LYS A 54 12.82 4.74 7.45
C LYS A 54 12.74 3.85 8.69
N ILE A 55 12.52 4.43 9.87
CA ILE A 55 12.40 3.70 11.14
C ILE A 55 11.20 2.76 11.08
N THR A 56 10.03 3.26 10.70
CA THR A 56 8.79 2.48 10.59
C THR A 56 8.91 1.34 9.58
N VAL A 57 9.55 1.57 8.42
CA VAL A 57 9.81 0.52 7.44
C VAL A 57 10.80 -0.53 7.98
N ALA A 58 11.84 -0.12 8.71
CA ALA A 58 12.76 -1.06 9.35
C ALA A 58 12.04 -1.96 10.36
N ILE A 59 11.22 -1.39 11.25
CA ILE A 59 10.42 -2.16 12.22
C ILE A 59 9.44 -3.10 11.47
N SER A 60 8.78 -2.63 10.40
CA SER A 60 7.90 -3.47 9.58
C SER A 60 8.65 -4.64 8.95
N LYS A 61 9.89 -4.44 8.48
CA LYS A 61 10.73 -5.51 7.95
C LYS A 61 11.12 -6.52 9.02
N LEU A 62 11.47 -6.07 10.21
CA LEU A 62 11.79 -6.96 11.33
C LEU A 62 10.59 -7.81 11.74
N LYS A 63 9.39 -7.21 11.83
CA LYS A 63 8.17 -7.91 12.23
C LYS A 63 7.64 -8.88 11.17
N TYR A 64 7.55 -8.43 9.92
CA TYR A 64 6.87 -9.19 8.86
C TYR A 64 7.81 -9.93 7.92
N GLY A 65 9.07 -9.52 7.82
CA GLY A 65 10.00 -10.01 6.82
C GLY A 65 9.62 -9.56 5.40
N LYS A 66 9.98 -10.40 4.42
CA LYS A 66 9.69 -10.19 3.00
C LYS A 66 8.27 -10.67 2.68
N LEU A 67 7.34 -9.72 2.51
CA LEU A 67 5.95 -10.02 2.15
C LEU A 67 5.71 -10.19 0.64
N SER A 68 6.72 -9.92 -0.20
CA SER A 68 6.59 -10.04 -1.64
C SER A 68 6.28 -11.46 -2.11
N LYS A 69 6.66 -12.48 -1.31
CA LYS A 69 6.31 -13.89 -1.58
C LYS A 69 4.82 -14.19 -1.40
N TYR A 70 4.07 -13.27 -0.78
CA TYR A 70 2.63 -13.37 -0.54
C TYR A 70 1.84 -12.35 -1.36
N GLY A 71 2.40 -11.81 -2.45
CA GLY A 71 1.68 -10.84 -3.28
C GLY A 71 1.66 -9.41 -2.73
N ILE A 72 2.34 -9.10 -1.62
CA ILE A 72 2.35 -7.75 -1.03
C ILE A 72 3.73 -7.13 -1.21
N GLN A 73 3.79 -6.07 -2.02
CA GLN A 73 5.00 -5.29 -2.25
C GLN A 73 4.97 -4.01 -1.43
N ARG A 74 6.14 -3.63 -0.90
CA ARG A 74 6.29 -2.37 -0.18
C ARG A 74 6.60 -1.26 -1.19
N PRO A 75 5.81 -0.19 -1.25
CA PRO A 75 6.10 0.96 -2.10
C PRO A 75 7.49 1.55 -1.82
N LYS A 76 8.10 2.17 -2.84
CA LYS A 76 9.41 2.86 -2.72
C LYS A 76 9.37 4.05 -1.76
N LYS A 77 8.26 4.81 -1.78
CA LYS A 77 8.01 5.92 -0.87
C LYS A 77 7.51 5.39 0.47
N GLY A 78 7.89 6.02 1.57
CA GLY A 78 7.50 5.58 2.90
C GLY A 78 6.02 5.80 3.21
N PRO A 79 5.49 5.13 4.26
CA PRO A 79 4.06 5.12 4.57
C PRO A 79 3.47 6.50 4.86
N PHE A 80 4.18 7.36 5.58
CA PHE A 80 3.70 8.70 5.94
C PHE A 80 3.88 9.69 4.79
N HIS A 81 4.99 9.60 4.05
CA HIS A 81 5.17 10.40 2.85
C HIS A 81 4.14 10.05 1.75
N LEU A 82 3.75 8.78 1.62
CA LEU A 82 2.66 8.39 0.70
C LEU A 82 1.31 8.94 1.13
N LYS A 83 1.03 8.94 2.44
CA LYS A 83 -0.20 9.54 2.97
C LYS A 83 -0.26 11.03 2.64
N GLU A 84 0.84 11.75 2.83
CA GLU A 84 0.93 13.18 2.56
C GLU A 84 0.80 13.51 1.06
N THR A 85 1.50 12.78 0.19
CA THR A 85 1.59 13.13 -1.23
C THR A 85 0.50 12.53 -2.12
N SER A 86 -0.06 11.39 -1.74
CA SER A 86 -1.02 10.64 -2.56
C SER A 86 -2.31 10.29 -1.83
N GLY A 87 -2.45 10.65 -0.55
CA GLY A 87 -3.56 10.25 0.31
C GLY A 87 -3.56 8.77 0.71
N ARG A 88 -2.65 7.95 0.16
CA ARG A 88 -2.59 6.50 0.41
C ARG A 88 -1.97 6.22 1.78
N SER A 89 -2.80 5.73 2.69
CA SER A 89 -2.38 5.37 4.05
C SER A 89 -1.87 3.92 4.13
N PRO A 90 -1.00 3.59 5.11
CA PRO A 90 -0.63 2.20 5.38
C PRO A 90 -1.84 1.39 5.87
N VAL A 91 -1.85 0.10 5.55
CA VAL A 91 -2.86 -0.86 6.03
C VAL A 91 -2.50 -1.27 7.45
N ILE A 92 -3.50 -1.25 8.34
CA ILE A 92 -3.36 -1.71 9.71
C ILE A 92 -3.57 -3.22 9.77
N ASP A 93 -2.52 -3.95 10.12
CA ASP A 93 -2.58 -5.38 10.36
C ASP A 93 -3.10 -5.67 11.76
N VAL A 94 -4.13 -6.50 11.81
CA VAL A 94 -4.81 -6.99 13.03
C VAL A 94 -4.57 -8.50 13.24
N GLY A 95 -3.59 -9.09 12.54
CA GLY A 95 -3.31 -10.53 12.54
C GLY A 95 -3.50 -11.19 11.18
N THR A 96 -3.93 -10.44 10.17
CA THR A 96 -4.13 -10.91 8.79
C THR A 96 -2.85 -11.44 8.19
N ILE A 97 -1.71 -10.78 8.45
CA ILE A 97 -0.41 -11.27 7.93
C ILE A 97 -0.05 -12.63 8.51
N SER A 98 -0.41 -12.90 9.77
CA SER A 98 -0.19 -14.23 10.37
C SER A 98 -1.00 -15.29 9.64
N LYS A 99 -2.27 -15.01 9.35
CA LYS A 99 -3.18 -15.92 8.64
C LYS A 99 -2.77 -16.17 7.19
N ILE A 100 -2.20 -15.16 6.52
CA ILE A 100 -1.61 -15.32 5.19
C ILE A 100 -0.38 -16.21 5.25
N LYS A 101 0.45 -16.08 6.29
CA LYS A 101 1.65 -16.90 6.48
C LYS A 101 1.32 -18.35 6.84
N SER A 102 0.24 -18.60 7.58
CA SER A 102 -0.24 -19.94 7.93
C SER A 102 -1.13 -20.59 6.85
N GLU A 103 -1.28 -19.94 5.70
CA GLU A 103 -2.12 -20.39 4.57
C GLU A 103 -3.63 -20.53 4.90
N GLU A 104 -4.07 -20.07 6.07
CA GLU A 104 -5.48 -20.00 6.46
C GLU A 104 -6.27 -19.04 5.56
N ILE A 105 -5.60 -17.99 5.05
CA ILE A 105 -6.18 -17.03 4.12
C ILE A 105 -5.26 -16.93 2.91
N LYS A 106 -5.81 -17.22 1.72
CA LYS A 106 -5.15 -17.00 0.44
C LYS A 106 -5.60 -15.67 -0.14
N PHE A 107 -4.62 -14.88 -0.57
CA PHE A 107 -4.88 -13.62 -1.25
C PHE A 107 -5.13 -13.93 -2.74
N TYR A 108 -6.38 -13.81 -3.19
CA TYR A 108 -6.73 -13.85 -4.60
C TYR A 108 -6.98 -12.41 -5.04
N LEU A 109 -6.14 -11.89 -5.91
CA LEU A 109 -6.49 -10.68 -6.63
C LEU A 109 -7.25 -11.12 -7.90
N VAL A 110 -8.48 -10.62 -8.05
CA VAL A 110 -9.34 -10.77 -9.24
C VAL A 110 -8.87 -9.82 -10.33
#